data_AF-A0AAJ4ALV5-F1
#
_entry.id   AF-A0AAJ4ALV5-F1
#
_cell.length_a   1.000
_cell.length_b   1.000
_cell.length_c   1.000
_cell.angle_alpha   90.00
_cell.angle_beta   90.00
_cell.angle_gamma   90.00
#
_symmetry.space_group_name_H-M   'P 1'
#
loop_
_entity.id
_entity.type
_entity.pdbx_description
1 polymer ?
#
loop_
_entity_poly.entity_id
_entity_poly.type
_entity_poly.pdbx_seq_one_letter_code
_entity_poly.pdbx_strand_id
1 'polypeptide(L)'
;MPALSVLGLTSEAGQASSVWFDVEHKRVIVAGPNLAGRFLSYLGLSDDGQYAWVFDAQAQALFRQPVYTQTMAPQLAPGLVIVQQVEDAEPYMGRTAGVTQVTREGAQLWLETDAGVRLVLPVSAATSVEPTVVAVDGAWRRRHAENLDEALASLGRQYPLADKVALRSDGVTSGWYLTREKEVVVSAALNGQHELAYLGKDADSGQPIVYDATAGEVVRVDGGRSVTLGVFGVAVVEEASVLVLQQRRDGEDGVVTLPQLAGVPRVMVSGFAAGATYRIDAQALAHYQQIVIDDHAQTATIELAVSDPTALLVQKDGDQLVLWDPESDTGIIIRNLDRVEISKLRLSVGGREIKVHTLIKQETRTDKQVRLWESLR
;
A
#
# COMPACT_ATOMS: atom_id res chain seq x y z
N MET A 1 15.67 1.19 8.11
CA MET A 1 15.88 1.62 9.50
C MET A 1 17.37 1.83 9.75
N PRO A 2 17.88 3.07 9.87
CA PRO A 2 19.26 3.28 10.28
C PRO A 2 19.35 3.12 11.81
N ALA A 3 20.01 2.05 12.25
CA ALA A 3 20.41 1.87 13.64
C ALA A 3 21.90 1.52 13.68
N LEU A 4 22.59 1.99 14.72
CA LEU A 4 24.00 1.66 14.94
C LEU A 4 24.12 0.67 16.08
N SER A 5 24.72 -0.49 15.81
CA SER A 5 25.07 -1.46 16.84
C SER A 5 26.24 -0.93 17.67
N VAL A 6 26.09 -0.90 18.99
CA VAL A 6 27.15 -0.52 19.93
C VAL A 6 27.74 -1.80 20.51
N LEU A 7 28.98 -2.10 20.13
CA LEU A 7 29.67 -3.33 20.50
C LEU A 7 30.50 -3.14 21.79
N GLY A 8 30.62 -4.21 22.57
CA GLY A 8 31.50 -4.26 23.74
C GLY A 8 30.92 -3.66 25.03
N LEU A 9 29.63 -3.35 25.06
CA LEU A 9 28.94 -2.94 26.28
C LEU A 9 28.61 -4.15 27.15
N THR A 10 28.90 -4.04 28.45
CA THR A 10 28.58 -5.06 29.45
C THR A 10 27.67 -4.51 30.54
N SER A 11 26.90 -5.38 31.20
CA SER A 11 26.21 -5.04 32.45
C SER A 11 27.21 -4.91 33.61
N GLU A 12 26.78 -4.38 34.77
CA GLU A 12 27.60 -4.40 35.99
C GLU A 12 28.05 -5.82 36.39
N ALA A 13 27.30 -6.85 36.00
CA ALA A 13 27.66 -8.25 36.21
C ALA A 13 28.70 -8.78 35.20
N GLY A 14 29.20 -7.94 34.29
CA GLY A 14 30.19 -8.31 33.26
C GLY A 14 29.62 -9.08 32.06
N GLN A 15 28.30 -9.19 31.95
CA GLN A 15 27.66 -9.89 30.83
C GLN A 15 27.52 -8.97 29.62
N ALA A 16 27.92 -9.44 28.44
CA ALA A 16 27.74 -8.70 27.19
C ALA A 16 26.25 -8.51 26.88
N SER A 17 25.86 -7.26 26.63
CA SER A 17 24.51 -6.90 26.20
C SER A 17 24.53 -6.38 24.77
N SER A 18 23.47 -6.69 24.02
CA SER A 18 23.25 -6.10 22.71
C SER A 18 22.64 -4.71 22.89
N VAL A 19 23.28 -3.70 22.31
CA VAL A 19 22.85 -2.31 22.40
C VAL A 19 22.78 -1.69 21.02
N TRP A 20 21.72 -0.94 20.77
CA TRP A 20 21.50 -0.22 19.53
C TRP A 20 21.21 1.25 19.80
N PHE A 21 21.68 2.12 18.91
CA PHE A 21 21.23 3.50 18.85
C PHE A 21 20.27 3.64 17.66
N ASP A 22 19.00 3.90 17.95
CA ASP A 22 18.00 4.26 16.95
C ASP A 22 18.23 5.70 16.52
N VAL A 23 18.71 5.89 15.28
CA VAL A 23 19.13 7.20 14.77
C VAL A 23 17.94 8.12 14.55
N GLU A 24 16.81 7.57 14.12
CA GLU A 24 15.60 8.31 13.79
C GLU A 24 14.98 8.92 15.06
N HIS A 25 14.85 8.12 16.11
CA HIS A 25 14.23 8.52 17.36
C HIS A 25 15.24 9.06 18.39
N LYS A 26 16.54 8.95 18.09
CA LYS A 26 17.67 9.33 18.96
C LYS A 26 17.59 8.63 20.32
N ARG A 27 17.34 7.32 20.31
CA ARG A 27 17.17 6.51 21.53
C ARG A 27 18.19 5.39 21.61
N VAL A 28 18.64 5.09 22.83
CA VAL A 28 19.43 3.90 23.11
C VAL A 28 18.48 2.77 23.49
N ILE A 29 18.64 1.64 22.82
CA ILE A 29 17.91 0.41 23.06
C ILE A 29 18.91 -0.60 23.62
N VAL A 30 18.59 -1.18 24.77
CA VAL A 30 19.42 -2.20 25.42
C VAL A 30 18.60 -3.47 25.54
N ALA A 31 19.16 -4.59 25.08
CA ALA A 31 18.54 -5.89 25.27
C ALA A 31 18.53 -6.27 26.76
N GLY A 32 17.41 -6.82 27.20
CA GLY A 32 17.19 -7.26 28.57
C GLY A 32 18.16 -8.37 28.98
N PRO A 33 18.39 -8.55 30.30
CA PRO A 33 19.27 -9.59 30.82
C PRO A 33 18.93 -11.01 30.33
N ASN A 34 17.64 -11.32 30.17
CA ASN A 34 17.17 -12.60 29.62
C ASN A 34 17.64 -12.89 28.18
N LEU A 35 18.14 -11.88 27.46
CA LEU A 35 18.69 -12.02 26.11
C LEU A 35 20.23 -11.87 26.05
N ALA A 36 20.92 -11.81 27.20
CA ALA A 36 22.37 -11.65 27.25
C ALA A 36 23.12 -12.76 26.49
N GLY A 37 24.19 -12.38 25.80
CA GLY A 37 25.04 -13.31 25.04
C GLY A 37 24.42 -13.88 23.75
N ARG A 38 23.21 -13.45 23.37
CA ARG A 38 22.55 -13.87 22.13
C ARG A 38 22.91 -12.98 20.94
N PHE A 39 22.81 -13.53 19.73
CA PHE A 39 22.94 -12.78 18.49
C PHE A 39 21.58 -12.23 18.06
N LEU A 40 21.36 -10.94 18.33
CA LEU A 40 20.07 -10.29 18.19
C LEU A 40 20.07 -9.28 17.04
N SER A 41 18.94 -9.19 16.34
CA SER A 41 18.67 -8.16 15.34
C SER A 41 17.65 -7.16 15.87
N TYR A 42 17.97 -5.87 15.81
CA TYR A 42 17.02 -4.79 16.09
C TYR A 42 16.15 -4.52 14.87
N LEU A 43 14.83 -4.46 15.07
CA LEU A 43 13.83 -4.29 14.01
C LEU A 43 13.14 -2.94 14.06
N GLY A 44 13.44 -2.07 15.04
CA GLY A 44 12.80 -0.77 15.20
C GLY A 44 11.82 -0.71 16.38
N LEU A 45 11.28 0.49 16.64
CA LEU A 45 10.33 0.76 17.71
C LEU A 45 8.88 0.40 17.36
N SER A 46 8.06 0.04 18.36
CA SER A 46 6.61 0.03 18.24
C SER A 46 6.05 1.43 17.97
N ASP A 47 4.83 1.52 17.45
CA ASP A 47 4.21 2.81 17.06
C ASP A 47 4.05 3.78 18.25
N ASP A 48 3.86 3.26 19.47
CA ASP A 48 3.82 4.03 20.71
C ASP A 48 5.21 4.39 21.28
N GLY A 49 6.27 3.90 20.64
CA GLY A 49 7.66 4.05 21.06
C GLY A 49 8.00 3.45 22.42
N GLN A 50 7.11 2.64 23.00
CA GLN A 50 7.30 2.01 24.32
C GLN A 50 8.16 0.75 24.25
N TYR A 51 8.21 0.10 23.09
CA TYR A 51 8.93 -1.15 22.88
C TYR A 51 9.82 -1.09 21.64
N ALA A 52 10.85 -1.92 21.65
CA ALA A 52 11.69 -2.23 20.51
C ALA A 52 11.47 -3.69 20.10
N TRP A 53 11.25 -3.93 18.82
CA TRP A 53 11.19 -5.29 18.29
C TRP A 53 12.61 -5.84 18.11
N VAL A 54 12.84 -7.04 18.64
CA VAL A 54 14.13 -7.72 18.61
C VAL A 54 13.93 -9.16 18.16
N PHE A 55 14.77 -9.63 17.23
CA PHE A 55 14.72 -11.00 16.71
C PHE A 55 16.00 -11.77 17.04
N ASP A 56 15.83 -12.97 17.59
CA ASP A 56 16.87 -13.96 17.80
C ASP A 56 16.73 -15.05 16.71
N ALA A 57 17.59 -14.98 15.69
CA ALA A 57 17.55 -15.91 14.56
C ALA A 57 17.91 -17.35 14.95
N GLN A 58 18.74 -17.53 15.99
CA GLN A 58 19.17 -18.86 16.44
C GLN A 58 18.04 -19.55 17.22
N ALA A 59 17.33 -18.80 18.07
CA ALA A 59 16.18 -19.31 18.80
C ALA A 59 14.87 -19.26 17.99
N GLN A 60 14.88 -18.65 16.79
CA GLN A 60 13.69 -18.40 15.97
C GLN A 60 12.59 -17.69 16.77
N ALA A 61 12.99 -16.70 17.57
CA ALA A 61 12.13 -16.06 18.56
C ALA A 61 12.14 -14.55 18.40
N LEU A 62 10.93 -13.98 18.50
CA LEU A 62 10.71 -12.54 18.45
C LEU A 62 10.41 -12.04 19.87
N PHE A 63 10.89 -10.84 20.18
CA PHE A 63 10.74 -10.22 21.49
C PHE A 63 10.36 -8.75 21.35
N ARG A 64 9.64 -8.24 22.35
CA ARG A 64 9.45 -6.82 22.60
C ARG A 64 10.31 -6.40 23.78
N GLN A 65 11.33 -5.59 23.52
CA GLN A 65 12.18 -5.00 24.55
C GLN A 65 11.57 -3.69 25.03
N PRO A 66 11.19 -3.55 26.33
CA PRO A 66 10.79 -2.26 26.88
C PRO A 66 11.86 -1.19 26.64
N VAL A 67 11.41 -0.01 26.18
CA VAL A 67 12.27 1.14 25.90
C VAL A 67 12.20 2.11 27.06
N TYR A 68 13.36 2.53 27.54
CA TYR A 68 13.43 3.55 28.57
C TYR A 68 12.98 4.91 28.03
N THR A 69 11.96 5.48 28.67
CA THR A 69 11.36 6.76 28.31
C THR A 69 11.86 7.94 29.14
N GLN A 70 12.56 7.70 30.25
CA GLN A 70 13.15 8.76 31.05
C GLN A 70 14.50 9.23 30.49
N THR A 71 14.81 10.51 30.67
CA THR A 71 16.02 11.25 30.18
C THR A 71 17.38 10.64 30.54
N MET A 72 17.40 9.55 31.28
CA MET A 72 18.60 8.78 31.55
C MET A 72 18.67 7.65 30.51
N ALA A 73 19.29 7.95 29.37
CA ALA A 73 19.93 6.87 28.62
C ALA A 73 20.85 6.12 29.59
N PRO A 74 21.01 4.79 29.46
CA PRO A 74 21.85 4.01 30.34
C PRO A 74 23.20 4.70 30.46
N GLN A 75 23.54 5.15 31.68
CA GLN A 75 24.80 5.84 31.89
C GLN A 75 25.93 4.86 31.59
N LEU A 76 26.94 5.36 30.88
CA LEU A 76 28.15 4.61 30.60
C LEU A 76 29.17 4.97 31.68
N ALA A 77 29.55 3.99 32.50
CA ALA A 77 30.69 4.14 33.38
C ALA A 77 32.00 3.99 32.59
N PRO A 78 33.14 4.51 33.10
CA PRO A 78 34.46 4.16 32.58
C PRO A 78 34.59 2.63 32.46
N GLY A 79 34.97 2.15 31.27
CA GLY A 79 34.97 0.72 30.97
C GLY A 79 33.73 0.19 30.24
N LEU A 80 32.87 1.05 29.67
CA LEU A 80 31.73 0.67 28.83
C LEU A 80 30.71 -0.23 29.54
N VAL A 81 30.39 0.12 30.79
CA VAL A 81 29.43 -0.62 31.62
C VAL A 81 28.09 0.12 31.66
N ILE A 82 27.02 -0.65 31.49
CA ILE A 82 25.63 -0.23 31.68
C ILE A 82 25.31 -0.33 33.18
N VAL A 83 25.12 0.82 33.82
CA VAL A 83 24.85 0.90 35.28
C VAL A 83 23.36 0.94 35.64
N GLN A 84 22.47 0.96 34.65
CA GLN A 84 21.02 1.03 34.89
C GLN A 84 20.35 -0.32 34.65
N GLN A 85 19.43 -0.70 35.52
CA GLN A 85 18.73 -1.99 35.45
C GLN A 85 17.73 -2.01 34.29
N VAL A 86 18.01 -2.87 33.31
CA VAL A 86 17.20 -3.10 32.11
C VAL A 86 16.15 -4.15 32.40
N GLU A 87 14.91 -3.83 32.02
CA GLU A 87 13.80 -4.79 32.06
C GLU A 87 14.02 -5.92 31.06
N ASP A 88 13.59 -7.11 31.44
CA ASP A 88 13.64 -8.27 30.56
C ASP A 88 12.76 -8.06 29.33
N ALA A 89 13.21 -8.60 28.19
CA ALA A 89 12.43 -8.57 26.97
C ALA A 89 11.21 -9.48 27.09
N GLU A 90 10.05 -9.00 26.65
CA GLU A 90 8.82 -9.78 26.58
C GLU A 90 8.86 -10.71 25.36
N PRO A 91 8.75 -12.03 25.54
CA PRO A 91 8.66 -12.93 24.40
C PRO A 91 7.35 -12.70 23.64
N TYR A 92 7.44 -12.71 22.31
CA TYR A 92 6.27 -12.79 21.44
C TYR A 92 5.66 -14.19 21.55
N MET A 93 4.34 -14.24 21.77
CA MET A 93 3.61 -15.49 22.02
C MET A 93 3.02 -16.10 20.75
N GLY A 94 2.92 -15.33 19.66
CA GLY A 94 2.51 -15.85 18.37
C GLY A 94 3.53 -16.82 17.77
N ARG A 95 3.11 -17.56 16.75
CA ARG A 95 3.94 -18.61 16.15
C ARG A 95 5.08 -18.02 15.33
N THR A 96 6.32 -18.26 15.77
CA THR A 96 7.55 -17.89 15.05
C THR A 96 8.45 -19.10 14.74
N ALA A 97 8.01 -20.32 15.04
CA ALA A 97 8.78 -21.52 14.74
C ALA A 97 9.06 -21.63 13.23
N GLY A 98 10.31 -21.90 12.86
CA GLY A 98 10.75 -21.93 11.47
C GLY A 98 11.04 -20.55 10.85
N VAL A 99 10.79 -19.44 11.56
CA VAL A 99 11.18 -18.09 11.07
C VAL A 99 12.69 -17.98 11.08
N THR A 100 13.26 -17.63 9.94
CA THR A 100 14.72 -17.51 9.75
C THR A 100 15.16 -16.07 9.57
N GLN A 101 14.27 -15.20 9.10
CA GLN A 101 14.56 -13.80 8.88
C GLN A 101 13.34 -12.95 9.22
N VAL A 102 13.61 -11.80 9.83
CA VAL A 102 12.60 -10.76 10.06
C VAL A 102 13.15 -9.43 9.57
N THR A 103 12.35 -8.72 8.78
CA THR A 103 12.66 -7.36 8.31
C THR A 103 11.53 -6.42 8.66
N ARG A 104 11.83 -5.13 8.79
CA ARG A 104 10.82 -4.08 8.94
C ARG A 104 10.73 -3.26 7.68
N GLU A 105 9.50 -3.06 7.20
CA GLU A 105 9.18 -2.11 6.14
C GLU A 105 7.96 -1.30 6.59
N GLY A 106 8.16 0.00 6.82
CA GLY A 106 7.12 0.89 7.36
C GLY A 106 6.57 0.41 8.71
N ALA A 107 5.24 0.22 8.76
CA ALA A 107 4.49 -0.21 9.94
C ALA A 107 4.34 -1.73 10.06
N GLN A 108 5.09 -2.51 9.26
CA GLN A 108 4.99 -3.96 9.22
C GLN A 108 6.34 -4.63 9.48
N LEU A 109 6.29 -5.74 10.21
CA LEU A 109 7.34 -6.74 10.28
C LEU A 109 7.01 -7.86 9.29
N TRP A 110 7.97 -8.19 8.43
CA TRP A 110 7.89 -9.28 7.48
C TRP A 110 8.76 -10.43 7.98
N LEU A 111 8.15 -11.61 8.12
CA LEU A 111 8.81 -12.81 8.63
C LEU A 111 8.90 -13.82 7.50
N GLU A 112 10.10 -14.32 7.21
CA GLU A 112 10.35 -15.37 6.22
C GLU A 112 10.68 -16.67 6.96
N THR A 113 9.97 -17.74 6.61
CA THR A 113 10.17 -19.07 7.20
C THR A 113 11.06 -19.95 6.32
N ASP A 114 11.73 -20.92 6.92
CA ASP A 114 12.50 -21.96 6.21
C ASP A 114 11.64 -22.85 5.29
N ALA A 115 10.34 -22.93 5.57
CA ALA A 115 9.36 -23.62 4.75
C ALA A 115 8.98 -22.85 3.47
N GLY A 116 9.44 -21.60 3.32
CA GLY A 116 9.12 -20.76 2.16
C GLY A 116 7.79 -20.01 2.29
N VAL A 117 7.31 -19.79 3.52
CA VAL A 117 6.12 -18.97 3.81
C VAL A 117 6.56 -17.60 4.30
N ARG A 118 5.97 -16.54 3.72
CA ARG A 118 6.11 -15.15 4.16
C ARG A 118 4.89 -14.73 4.96
N LEU A 119 5.16 -14.22 6.15
CA LEU A 119 4.16 -13.74 7.10
C LEU A 119 4.32 -12.24 7.31
N VAL A 120 3.25 -11.57 7.72
CA VAL A 120 3.27 -10.16 8.12
C VAL A 120 2.69 -9.99 9.52
N LEU A 121 3.29 -9.09 10.29
CA LEU A 121 2.85 -8.70 11.62
C LEU A 121 2.90 -7.17 11.75
N PRO A 122 1.81 -6.49 12.14
CA PRO A 122 1.86 -5.06 12.43
C PRO A 122 2.86 -4.75 13.54
N VAL A 123 3.61 -3.65 13.41
CA VAL A 123 4.56 -3.19 14.43
C VAL A 123 3.86 -2.82 15.76
N SER A 124 2.59 -2.45 15.71
CA SER A 124 1.71 -2.21 16.87
C SER A 124 1.09 -3.48 17.46
N ALA A 125 1.36 -4.66 16.90
CA ALA A 125 0.74 -5.90 17.36
C ALA A 125 1.07 -6.20 18.83
N ALA A 126 0.04 -6.62 19.58
CA ALA A 126 0.24 -7.24 20.89
C ALA A 126 0.96 -8.59 20.72
N THR A 127 1.62 -9.08 21.78
CA THR A 127 2.43 -10.31 21.74
C THR A 127 1.62 -11.56 21.39
N SER A 128 0.30 -11.53 21.53
CA SER A 128 -0.63 -12.64 21.25
C SER A 128 -1.28 -12.61 19.87
N VAL A 129 -1.08 -11.55 19.09
CA VAL A 129 -1.64 -11.48 17.72
C VAL A 129 -0.85 -12.47 16.86
N GLU A 130 -1.53 -13.30 16.06
CA GLU A 130 -0.84 -14.21 15.14
C GLU A 130 -0.44 -13.47 13.86
N PRO A 131 0.74 -13.78 13.28
CA PRO A 131 1.14 -13.19 12.02
C PRO A 131 0.30 -13.77 10.86
N THR A 132 0.04 -12.97 9.84
CA THR A 132 -0.83 -13.34 8.71
C THR A 132 0.00 -13.81 7.52
N VAL A 133 -0.39 -14.91 6.87
CA VAL A 133 0.24 -15.40 5.65
C VAL A 133 -0.13 -14.49 4.49
N VAL A 134 0.90 -13.97 3.81
CA VAL A 134 0.76 -13.04 2.68
C VAL A 134 1.43 -13.56 1.42
N ALA A 135 2.39 -14.47 1.54
CA ALA A 135 2.98 -15.13 0.38
C ALA A 135 3.55 -16.52 0.68
N VAL A 136 3.76 -17.28 -0.38
CA VAL A 136 4.57 -18.50 -0.41
C VAL A 136 5.59 -18.40 -1.54
N ASP A 137 6.75 -19.01 -1.35
CA ASP A 137 7.83 -19.02 -2.32
C ASP A 137 7.58 -20.04 -3.46
N GLY A 138 8.43 -19.97 -4.48
CA GLY A 138 8.35 -20.88 -5.62
C GLY A 138 8.61 -22.35 -5.28
N ALA A 139 9.43 -22.63 -4.26
CA ALA A 139 9.74 -24.01 -3.86
C ALA A 139 8.56 -24.66 -3.14
N TRP A 140 7.92 -23.94 -2.22
CA TRP A 140 6.68 -24.31 -1.57
C TRP A 140 5.57 -24.53 -2.60
N ARG A 141 5.38 -23.58 -3.52
CA ARG A 141 4.38 -23.68 -4.58
C ARG A 141 4.57 -24.95 -5.44
N ARG A 142 5.79 -25.25 -5.88
CA ARG A 142 6.07 -26.46 -6.67
C ARG A 142 5.79 -27.74 -5.90
N ARG A 143 6.12 -27.78 -4.61
CA ARG A 143 5.85 -28.94 -3.73
C ARG A 143 4.35 -29.22 -3.58
N HIS A 144 3.52 -28.19 -3.64
CA HIS A 144 2.07 -28.25 -3.43
C HIS A 144 1.26 -27.99 -4.71
N ALA A 145 1.87 -28.11 -5.89
CA ALA A 145 1.23 -27.74 -7.16
C ALA A 145 -0.05 -28.54 -7.45
N GLU A 146 -0.08 -29.83 -7.08
CA GLU A 146 -1.23 -30.72 -7.31
C GLU A 146 -2.37 -30.53 -6.31
N ASN A 147 -2.11 -29.94 -5.13
CA ASN A 147 -3.07 -29.83 -4.04
C ASN A 147 -3.03 -28.45 -3.35
N LEU A 148 -2.81 -27.39 -4.13
CA LEU A 148 -2.55 -26.04 -3.62
C LEU A 148 -3.64 -25.54 -2.66
N ASP A 149 -4.91 -25.75 -3.00
CA ASP A 149 -6.06 -25.34 -2.17
C ASP A 149 -6.02 -26.01 -0.78
N GLU A 150 -5.78 -27.33 -0.74
CA GLU A 150 -5.68 -28.08 0.51
C GLU A 150 -4.45 -27.68 1.32
N ALA A 151 -3.32 -27.46 0.66
CA ALA A 151 -2.08 -27.01 1.30
C ALA A 151 -2.24 -25.63 1.94
N LEU A 152 -2.87 -24.68 1.24
CA LEU A 152 -3.19 -23.37 1.79
C LEU A 152 -4.24 -23.45 2.89
N ALA A 153 -5.27 -24.29 2.75
CA ALA A 153 -6.24 -24.51 3.82
C ALA A 153 -5.60 -25.10 5.08
N SER A 154 -4.61 -25.97 4.94
CA SER A 154 -3.81 -26.49 6.06
C SER A 154 -2.96 -25.39 6.71
N LEU A 155 -2.33 -24.55 5.89
CA LEU A 155 -1.59 -23.38 6.37
C LEU A 155 -2.52 -22.39 7.09
N GLY A 156 -3.75 -22.21 6.60
CA GLY A 156 -4.80 -21.39 7.20
C GLY A 156 -5.28 -21.85 8.57
N ARG A 157 -5.05 -23.12 8.94
CA ARG A 157 -5.29 -23.63 10.30
C ARG A 157 -4.13 -23.28 11.24
N GLN A 158 -2.96 -22.99 10.68
CA GLN A 158 -1.76 -22.63 11.44
C GLN A 158 -1.60 -21.12 11.58
N TYR A 159 -1.98 -20.37 10.56
CA TYR A 159 -1.89 -18.91 10.55
C TYR A 159 -3.11 -18.35 9.84
N PRO A 160 -3.61 -17.16 10.24
CA PRO A 160 -4.56 -16.44 9.41
C PRO A 160 -4.01 -16.26 7.99
N LEU A 161 -4.84 -16.48 6.97
CA LEU A 161 -4.49 -16.15 5.59
C LEU A 161 -4.98 -14.75 5.27
N ALA A 162 -4.17 -13.97 4.54
CA ALA A 162 -4.65 -12.75 3.94
C ALA A 162 -5.75 -13.05 2.89
N ASP A 163 -6.57 -12.05 2.57
CA ASP A 163 -7.61 -12.16 1.54
C ASP A 163 -7.04 -12.60 0.18
N LYS A 164 -5.78 -12.24 -0.09
CA LYS A 164 -4.98 -12.75 -1.20
C LYS A 164 -3.60 -13.20 -0.70
N VAL A 165 -3.17 -14.40 -1.11
CA VAL A 165 -1.84 -14.92 -0.83
C VAL A 165 -1.02 -14.91 -2.12
N ALA A 166 0.10 -14.20 -2.14
CA ALA A 166 0.98 -14.16 -3.29
C ALA A 166 1.68 -15.52 -3.48
N LEU A 167 1.56 -16.08 -4.67
CA LEU A 167 2.27 -17.25 -5.13
C LEU A 167 3.51 -16.75 -5.87
N ARG A 168 4.63 -16.57 -5.16
CA ARG A 168 5.86 -16.04 -5.76
C ARG A 168 6.37 -16.95 -6.86
N SER A 169 7.18 -16.37 -7.74
CA SER A 169 7.69 -17.02 -8.93
C SER A 169 8.27 -18.41 -8.65
N ASP A 170 7.78 -19.41 -9.37
CA ASP A 170 8.37 -20.75 -9.43
C ASP A 170 9.49 -20.85 -10.48
N GLY A 171 9.92 -19.71 -11.03
CA GLY A 171 10.86 -19.61 -12.15
C GLY A 171 10.15 -19.49 -13.51
N VAL A 172 8.85 -19.76 -13.58
CA VAL A 172 8.06 -19.72 -14.82
C VAL A 172 6.90 -18.73 -14.70
N THR A 173 6.14 -18.78 -13.61
CA THR A 173 4.96 -17.94 -13.40
C THR A 173 4.91 -17.39 -11.99
N SER A 174 4.29 -16.22 -11.83
CA SER A 174 3.85 -15.70 -10.53
C SER A 174 2.32 -15.72 -10.48
N GLY A 175 1.75 -15.53 -9.30
CA GLY A 175 0.30 -15.50 -9.18
C GLY A 175 -0.17 -15.13 -7.77
N TRP A 176 -1.47 -15.25 -7.58
CA TRP A 176 -2.13 -15.06 -6.30
C TRP A 176 -3.20 -16.12 -6.12
N TYR A 177 -3.35 -16.58 -4.89
CA TYR A 177 -4.51 -17.34 -4.47
C TYR A 177 -5.47 -16.40 -3.76
N LEU A 178 -6.70 -16.29 -4.27
CA LEU A 178 -7.77 -15.49 -3.69
C LEU A 178 -8.51 -16.35 -2.67
N THR A 179 -8.36 -16.02 -1.38
CA THR A 179 -8.72 -16.92 -0.27
C THR A 179 -10.23 -17.14 -0.15
N ARG A 180 -11.04 -16.11 -0.44
CA ARG A 180 -12.50 -16.20 -0.33
C ARG A 180 -13.10 -16.97 -1.50
N GLU A 181 -12.58 -16.73 -2.70
CA GLU A 181 -13.01 -17.32 -3.96
C GLU A 181 -12.45 -18.72 -4.19
N LYS A 182 -11.36 -19.07 -3.47
CA LYS A 182 -10.56 -20.29 -3.67
C LYS A 182 -10.07 -20.42 -5.11
N GLU A 183 -9.65 -19.29 -5.67
CA GLU A 183 -9.26 -19.18 -7.07
C GLU A 183 -7.78 -18.85 -7.18
N VAL A 184 -7.11 -19.46 -8.16
CA VAL A 184 -5.72 -19.16 -8.49
C VAL A 184 -5.68 -18.25 -9.70
N VAL A 185 -5.15 -17.05 -9.51
CA VAL A 185 -4.83 -16.10 -10.57
C VAL A 185 -3.37 -16.29 -10.94
N VAL A 186 -3.09 -16.75 -12.16
CA VAL A 186 -1.71 -16.91 -12.65
C VAL A 186 -1.40 -15.82 -13.66
N SER A 187 -0.28 -15.13 -13.45
CA SER A 187 0.22 -14.11 -14.37
C SER A 187 1.03 -14.74 -15.51
N ALA A 188 0.56 -15.83 -16.13
CA ALA A 188 1.34 -16.58 -17.12
C ALA A 188 1.72 -15.76 -18.37
N ALA A 189 0.94 -14.70 -18.64
CA ALA A 189 1.23 -13.72 -19.68
C ALA A 189 2.29 -12.67 -19.29
N LEU A 190 2.67 -12.61 -18.02
CA LEU A 190 3.55 -11.60 -17.45
C LEU A 190 4.88 -12.21 -17.01
N ASN A 191 5.94 -11.42 -17.03
CA ASN A 191 7.25 -11.87 -16.62
C ASN A 191 7.27 -12.14 -15.10
N GLY A 192 7.41 -13.40 -14.70
CA GLY A 192 7.47 -13.79 -13.29
C GLY A 192 8.66 -13.23 -12.51
N GLN A 193 9.64 -12.61 -13.17
CA GLN A 193 10.75 -11.88 -12.53
C GLN A 193 10.41 -10.42 -12.21
N HIS A 194 9.32 -9.90 -12.76
CA HIS A 194 8.87 -8.55 -12.44
C HIS A 194 8.20 -8.51 -11.07
N GLU A 195 8.22 -7.33 -10.47
CA GLU A 195 7.46 -7.03 -9.27
C GLU A 195 5.99 -6.82 -9.66
N LEU A 196 5.18 -7.85 -9.43
CA LEU A 196 3.76 -7.85 -9.79
C LEU A 196 2.87 -7.68 -8.55
N ALA A 197 1.77 -6.96 -8.69
CA ALA A 197 0.76 -6.78 -7.66
C ALA A 197 -0.66 -7.00 -8.21
N TYR A 198 -1.45 -7.85 -7.58
CA TYR A 198 -2.85 -8.04 -7.94
C TYR A 198 -3.72 -6.87 -7.45
N LEU A 199 -4.42 -6.22 -8.38
CA LEU A 199 -5.30 -5.10 -8.08
C LEU A 199 -6.75 -5.54 -7.88
N GLY A 200 -7.23 -6.54 -8.63
CA GLY A 200 -8.61 -7.00 -8.55
C GLY A 200 -9.08 -7.66 -9.84
N LYS A 201 -10.39 -7.68 -10.08
CA LYS A 201 -10.99 -8.16 -11.33
C LYS A 201 -11.52 -6.98 -12.12
N ASP A 202 -11.39 -7.04 -13.44
CA ASP A 202 -12.01 -6.12 -14.38
C ASP A 202 -13.54 -6.14 -14.21
N ALA A 203 -14.15 -4.96 -14.16
CA ALA A 203 -15.57 -4.83 -13.83
C ALA A 203 -16.52 -5.46 -14.87
N ASP A 204 -16.11 -5.49 -16.14
CA ASP A 204 -16.92 -6.01 -17.26
C ASP A 204 -16.62 -7.49 -17.52
N SER A 205 -15.35 -7.82 -17.74
CA SER A 205 -14.94 -9.16 -18.15
C SER A 205 -14.72 -10.14 -16.98
N GLY A 206 -14.62 -9.63 -15.75
CA GLY A 206 -14.25 -10.43 -14.56
C GLY A 206 -12.81 -10.94 -14.57
N GLN A 207 -12.00 -10.56 -15.58
CA GLN A 207 -10.63 -11.02 -15.73
C GLN A 207 -9.70 -10.34 -14.71
N PRO A 208 -8.65 -11.02 -14.22
CA PRO A 208 -7.66 -10.44 -13.33
C PRO A 208 -7.00 -9.17 -13.88
N ILE A 209 -6.87 -8.14 -13.03
CA ILE A 209 -6.06 -6.95 -13.29
C ILE A 209 -4.86 -6.96 -12.34
N VAL A 210 -3.67 -6.81 -12.92
CA VAL A 210 -2.38 -6.84 -12.25
C VAL A 210 -1.63 -5.56 -12.57
N TYR A 211 -0.94 -5.01 -11.59
CA TYR A 211 0.06 -3.98 -11.79
C TYR A 211 1.45 -4.60 -11.87
N ASP A 212 2.16 -4.35 -12.95
CA ASP A 212 3.56 -4.67 -13.12
C ASP A 212 4.38 -3.42 -12.76
N ALA A 213 4.92 -3.39 -11.53
CA ALA A 213 5.67 -2.26 -11.02
C ALA A 213 7.03 -2.10 -11.70
N THR A 214 7.57 -3.18 -12.29
CA THR A 214 8.85 -3.13 -13.02
C THR A 214 8.68 -2.45 -14.38
N ALA A 215 7.60 -2.76 -15.10
CA ALA A 215 7.26 -2.11 -16.36
C ALA A 215 6.52 -0.76 -16.17
N GLY A 216 5.86 -0.60 -15.02
CA GLY A 216 4.93 0.50 -14.76
C GLY A 216 3.62 0.34 -15.55
N GLU A 217 3.09 -0.87 -15.67
CA GLU A 217 1.91 -1.17 -16.48
C GLU A 217 0.77 -1.77 -15.64
N VAL A 218 -0.45 -1.28 -15.84
CA VAL A 218 -1.66 -1.97 -15.37
C VAL A 218 -2.18 -2.81 -16.51
N VAL A 219 -2.28 -4.12 -16.29
CA VAL A 219 -2.57 -5.12 -17.31
C VAL A 219 -3.74 -6.00 -16.87
N ARG A 220 -4.66 -6.26 -17.80
CA ARG A 220 -5.68 -7.29 -17.66
C ARG A 220 -5.15 -8.60 -18.21
N VAL A 221 -5.23 -9.68 -17.45
CA VAL A 221 -4.76 -11.02 -17.84
C VAL A 221 -5.94 -11.84 -18.34
N ASP A 222 -5.84 -12.37 -19.55
CA ASP A 222 -6.89 -13.16 -20.21
C ASP A 222 -6.30 -14.46 -20.77
N GLY A 223 -6.49 -15.57 -20.05
CA GLY A 223 -6.22 -16.92 -20.57
C GLY A 223 -4.81 -17.16 -21.15
N GLY A 224 -3.79 -16.47 -20.63
CA GLY A 224 -2.40 -16.54 -21.12
C GLY A 224 -1.98 -15.39 -22.05
N ARG A 225 -2.87 -14.43 -22.31
CA ARG A 225 -2.56 -13.13 -22.92
C ARG A 225 -2.71 -12.02 -21.88
N SER A 226 -2.14 -10.86 -22.17
CA SER A 226 -2.35 -9.64 -21.39
C SER A 226 -2.74 -8.49 -22.30
N VAL A 227 -3.57 -7.58 -21.76
CA VAL A 227 -3.96 -6.32 -22.40
C VAL A 227 -3.58 -5.19 -21.46
N THR A 228 -2.70 -4.29 -21.89
CA THR A 228 -2.33 -3.10 -21.13
C THR A 228 -3.50 -2.12 -21.08
N LEU A 229 -3.94 -1.79 -19.88
CA LEU A 229 -5.02 -0.84 -19.59
C LEU A 229 -4.50 0.59 -19.35
N GLY A 230 -3.21 0.71 -19.03
CA GLY A 230 -2.54 2.00 -18.88
C GLY A 230 -1.14 1.86 -18.29
N VAL A 231 -0.37 2.95 -18.35
CA VAL A 231 1.00 3.03 -17.83
C VAL A 231 1.01 3.99 -16.64
N PHE A 232 1.49 3.48 -15.50
CA PHE A 232 1.49 4.18 -14.22
C PHE A 232 2.79 3.89 -13.47
N GLY A 233 3.32 4.88 -12.75
CA GLY A 233 4.46 4.68 -11.84
C GLY A 233 4.05 4.02 -10.53
N VAL A 234 2.77 4.13 -10.15
CA VAL A 234 2.16 3.42 -9.03
C VAL A 234 0.72 3.07 -9.39
N ALA A 235 0.30 1.84 -9.11
CA ALA A 235 -1.10 1.46 -9.04
C ALA A 235 -1.34 0.55 -7.84
N VAL A 236 -2.32 0.89 -7.00
CA VAL A 236 -2.67 0.12 -5.80
C VAL A 236 -4.17 0.27 -5.49
N VAL A 237 -4.76 -0.75 -4.89
CA VAL A 237 -6.10 -0.67 -4.29
C VAL A 237 -5.94 -0.60 -2.78
N GLU A 238 -6.38 0.50 -2.17
CA GLU A 238 -6.34 0.70 -0.71
C GLU A 238 -7.55 0.08 -0.01
N GLU A 239 -7.49 -0.07 1.32
CA GLU A 239 -8.50 -0.75 2.15
C GLU A 239 -9.92 -0.20 2.02
N ALA A 240 -10.06 1.06 1.58
CA ALA A 240 -11.34 1.71 1.34
C ALA A 240 -11.91 1.43 -0.07
N SER A 241 -11.41 0.44 -0.80
CA SER A 241 -11.80 0.18 -2.20
C SER A 241 -11.61 1.42 -3.08
N VAL A 242 -10.44 2.06 -2.95
CA VAL A 242 -10.02 3.18 -3.80
C VAL A 242 -8.87 2.69 -4.67
N LEU A 243 -9.04 2.78 -5.99
CA LEU A 243 -7.93 2.61 -6.93
C LEU A 243 -7.10 3.88 -6.94
N VAL A 244 -5.85 3.80 -6.48
CA VAL A 244 -4.89 4.90 -6.54
C VAL A 244 -3.95 4.65 -7.72
N LEU A 245 -3.91 5.62 -8.63
CA LEU A 245 -3.06 5.63 -9.81
C LEU A 245 -2.14 6.86 -9.76
N GLN A 246 -0.85 6.64 -9.99
CA GLN A 246 0.11 7.72 -10.15
C GLN A 246 0.77 7.60 -11.51
N GLN A 247 0.66 8.63 -12.34
CA GLN A 247 1.38 8.65 -13.60
C GLN A 247 2.89 8.68 -13.37
N ARG A 248 3.62 8.09 -14.30
CA ARG A 248 5.08 8.19 -14.33
C ARG A 248 5.52 9.64 -14.50
N ARG A 249 6.60 10.03 -13.83
CA ARG A 249 7.17 11.38 -13.96
C ARG A 249 7.84 11.63 -15.31
N ASP A 250 8.33 10.57 -15.93
CA ASP A 250 8.94 10.56 -17.26
C ASP A 250 7.93 10.16 -18.36
N GLY A 251 6.63 10.09 -18.03
CA GLY A 251 5.60 9.74 -18.99
C GLY A 251 5.47 10.82 -20.08
N GLU A 252 5.31 10.38 -21.32
CA GLU A 252 4.98 11.25 -22.46
C GLU A 252 3.54 11.78 -22.34
N ASP A 253 3.28 12.91 -23.00
CA ASP A 253 1.93 13.45 -23.21
C ASP A 253 1.03 12.34 -23.78
N GLY A 254 -0.04 11.99 -23.08
CA GLY A 254 -0.87 10.84 -23.44
C GLY A 254 -2.28 10.90 -22.89
N VAL A 255 -3.14 10.06 -23.47
CA VAL A 255 -4.49 9.84 -22.96
C VAL A 255 -4.43 8.87 -21.79
N VAL A 256 -4.93 9.31 -20.64
CA VAL A 256 -5.07 8.53 -19.43
C VAL A 256 -6.48 7.99 -19.37
N THR A 257 -6.61 6.68 -19.51
CA THR A 257 -7.84 5.92 -19.24
C THR A 257 -7.81 5.38 -17.82
N LEU A 258 -8.97 5.27 -17.18
CA LEU A 258 -9.11 4.77 -15.82
C LEU A 258 -9.54 3.29 -15.88
N PRO A 259 -8.66 2.32 -15.53
CA PRO A 259 -9.05 0.91 -15.42
C PRO A 259 -10.23 0.76 -14.46
N GLN A 260 -11.18 -0.13 -14.71
CA GLN A 260 -12.38 -0.30 -13.86
C GLN A 260 -12.32 -1.65 -13.16
N LEU A 261 -12.31 -1.65 -11.82
CA LEU A 261 -12.23 -2.87 -11.03
C LEU A 261 -13.55 -3.17 -10.33
N ALA A 262 -14.02 -4.42 -10.42
CA ALA A 262 -15.20 -4.89 -9.73
C ALA A 262 -15.09 -4.63 -8.21
N GLY A 263 -16.11 -3.98 -7.64
CA GLY A 263 -16.16 -3.66 -6.21
C GLY A 263 -15.27 -2.49 -5.77
N VAL A 264 -14.70 -1.73 -6.71
CA VAL A 264 -13.86 -0.55 -6.43
C VAL A 264 -14.56 0.71 -6.98
N PRO A 265 -15.47 1.33 -6.21
CA PRO A 265 -16.32 2.42 -6.71
C PRO A 265 -15.62 3.77 -6.78
N ARG A 266 -14.33 3.85 -6.43
CA ARG A 266 -13.60 5.12 -6.34
C ARG A 266 -12.23 5.01 -6.98
N VAL A 267 -11.82 6.06 -7.67
CA VAL A 267 -10.48 6.17 -8.26
C VAL A 267 -9.89 7.54 -7.98
N MET A 268 -8.61 7.54 -7.64
CA MET A 268 -7.77 8.73 -7.56
C MET A 268 -6.62 8.58 -8.54
N VAL A 269 -6.47 9.53 -9.45
CA VAL A 269 -5.35 9.59 -10.38
C VAL A 269 -4.55 10.86 -10.13
N SER A 270 -3.23 10.71 -9.97
CA SER A 270 -2.30 11.82 -9.82
C SER A 270 -1.33 11.90 -11.01
N GLY A 271 -1.09 13.12 -11.49
CA GLY A 271 -0.29 13.39 -12.67
C GLY A 271 0.88 14.32 -12.41
N PHE A 272 1.98 14.11 -13.13
CA PHE A 272 3.14 15.00 -13.15
C PHE A 272 3.57 15.38 -14.56
N ALA A 273 3.04 14.71 -15.58
CA ALA A 273 3.35 14.95 -16.98
C ALA A 273 2.54 16.15 -17.51
N ALA A 274 3.21 17.06 -18.21
CA ALA A 274 2.52 18.15 -18.88
C ALA A 274 1.58 17.59 -19.97
N GLY A 275 0.48 18.28 -20.26
CA GLY A 275 -0.38 17.95 -21.40
C GLY A 275 -1.14 16.61 -21.31
N ALA A 276 -1.17 15.94 -20.15
CA ALA A 276 -1.94 14.73 -19.95
C ALA A 276 -3.43 14.95 -20.27
N THR A 277 -4.07 13.99 -20.94
CA THR A 277 -5.51 14.04 -21.21
C THR A 277 -6.23 12.96 -20.40
N TYR A 278 -6.92 13.35 -19.33
CA TYR A 278 -7.75 12.42 -18.56
C TYR A 278 -9.07 12.22 -19.29
N ARG A 279 -9.29 11.02 -19.83
CA ARG A 279 -10.52 10.66 -20.51
C ARG A 279 -11.43 9.88 -19.57
N ILE A 280 -12.55 10.49 -19.22
CA ILE A 280 -13.62 9.91 -18.42
C ILE A 280 -14.79 9.65 -19.37
N ASP A 281 -14.86 8.43 -19.88
CA ASP A 281 -15.94 8.00 -20.76
C ASP A 281 -17.21 7.61 -19.98
N ALA A 282 -18.27 7.26 -20.71
CA ALA A 282 -19.55 6.89 -20.11
C ALA A 282 -19.45 5.61 -19.25
N GLN A 283 -18.51 4.70 -19.56
CA GLN A 283 -18.29 3.51 -18.75
C GLN A 283 -17.64 3.89 -17.41
N ALA A 284 -16.64 4.78 -17.44
CA ALA A 284 -16.01 5.28 -16.22
C ALA A 284 -16.99 6.05 -15.34
N LEU A 285 -17.86 6.89 -15.93
CA LEU A 285 -18.93 7.58 -15.21
C LEU A 285 -19.91 6.61 -14.56
N ALA A 286 -20.35 5.57 -15.28
CA ALA A 286 -21.30 4.60 -14.74
C ALA A 286 -20.69 3.67 -13.67
N HIS A 287 -19.36 3.49 -13.67
CA HIS A 287 -18.67 2.60 -12.75
C HIS A 287 -18.28 3.30 -11.43
N TYR A 288 -17.72 4.50 -11.52
CA TYR A 288 -17.15 5.20 -10.38
C TYR A 288 -18.16 6.13 -9.74
N GLN A 289 -18.40 5.97 -8.44
CA GLN A 289 -19.13 6.96 -7.64
C GLN A 289 -18.30 8.24 -7.42
N GLN A 290 -16.97 8.09 -7.38
CA GLN A 290 -16.04 9.20 -7.20
C GLN A 290 -14.77 9.05 -8.05
N ILE A 291 -14.44 10.11 -8.77
CA ILE A 291 -13.20 10.25 -9.54
C ILE A 291 -12.44 11.46 -9.00
N VAL A 292 -11.21 11.26 -8.53
CA VAL A 292 -10.33 12.36 -8.08
C VAL A 292 -9.18 12.50 -9.06
N ILE A 293 -9.00 13.70 -9.61
CA ILE A 293 -7.87 14.07 -10.47
C ILE A 293 -6.98 15.06 -9.71
N ASP A 294 -5.74 14.65 -9.47
CA ASP A 294 -4.70 15.41 -8.79
C ASP A 294 -3.55 15.69 -9.76
N ASP A 295 -3.77 16.61 -10.69
CA ASP A 295 -2.75 17.00 -11.69
C ASP A 295 -1.78 18.03 -11.10
N HIS A 296 -0.53 17.62 -10.87
CA HIS A 296 0.53 18.52 -10.43
C HIS A 296 1.19 19.28 -11.59
N ALA A 297 1.04 18.84 -12.84
CA ALA A 297 1.59 19.51 -14.02
C ALA A 297 0.77 20.72 -14.47
N GLN A 298 -0.49 20.82 -14.02
CA GLN A 298 -1.37 21.99 -14.17
C GLN A 298 -1.67 22.36 -15.62
N THR A 299 -1.55 21.39 -16.52
CA THR A 299 -1.76 21.57 -17.97
C THR A 299 -2.65 20.48 -18.55
N ALA A 300 -3.24 19.64 -17.70
CA ALA A 300 -4.07 18.56 -18.15
C ALA A 300 -5.36 19.03 -18.83
N THR A 301 -5.78 18.24 -19.82
CA THR A 301 -7.11 18.30 -20.42
C THR A 301 -7.98 17.21 -19.78
N ILE A 302 -9.23 17.54 -19.47
CA ILE A 302 -10.21 16.59 -18.94
C ILE A 302 -11.32 16.42 -19.98
N GLU A 303 -11.45 15.22 -20.53
CA GLU A 303 -12.53 14.87 -21.46
C GLU A 303 -13.60 14.08 -20.70
N LEU A 304 -14.81 14.65 -20.59
CA LEU A 304 -15.96 14.01 -19.96
C LEU A 304 -16.99 13.61 -21.02
N ALA A 305 -17.37 12.35 -21.06
CA ALA A 305 -18.46 11.87 -21.91
C ALA A 305 -19.82 11.95 -21.19
N VAL A 306 -20.27 13.16 -20.83
CA VAL A 306 -21.63 13.36 -20.31
C VAL A 306 -22.63 13.60 -21.43
N SER A 307 -23.87 13.12 -21.24
CA SER A 307 -24.93 13.25 -22.24
C SER A 307 -25.45 14.69 -22.38
N ASP A 308 -25.55 15.42 -21.27
CA ASP A 308 -25.97 16.83 -21.23
C ASP A 308 -25.01 17.70 -20.38
N PRO A 309 -24.14 18.52 -20.99
CA PRO A 309 -23.24 19.42 -20.25
C PRO A 309 -23.96 20.43 -19.36
N THR A 310 -25.22 20.75 -19.64
CA THR A 310 -25.98 21.74 -18.87
C THR A 310 -26.59 21.17 -17.59
N ALA A 311 -26.62 19.84 -17.46
CA ALA A 311 -27.09 19.14 -16.27
C ALA A 311 -25.99 18.95 -15.21
N LEU A 312 -24.70 19.08 -15.59
CA LEU A 312 -23.58 19.01 -14.66
C LEU A 312 -23.70 20.07 -13.56
N LEU A 313 -23.73 19.64 -12.31
CA LEU A 313 -23.57 20.54 -11.19
C LEU A 313 -22.08 20.80 -11.00
N VAL A 314 -21.71 22.08 -10.91
CA VAL A 314 -20.33 22.51 -10.80
C VAL A 314 -20.24 23.39 -9.57
N GLN A 315 -19.27 23.13 -8.69
CA GLN A 315 -18.96 23.96 -7.54
C GLN A 315 -17.45 24.17 -7.44
N LYS A 316 -17.01 25.41 -7.22
CA LYS A 316 -15.64 25.67 -6.76
C LYS A 316 -15.60 25.69 -5.23
N ASP A 317 -14.77 24.85 -4.62
CA ASP A 317 -14.50 24.85 -3.17
C ASP A 317 -12.99 24.96 -2.92
N GLY A 318 -12.54 26.12 -2.43
CA GLY A 318 -11.11 26.41 -2.24
C GLY A 318 -10.29 26.16 -3.50
N ASP A 319 -9.34 25.23 -3.41
CA ASP A 319 -8.44 24.80 -4.48
C ASP A 319 -8.98 23.65 -5.34
N GLN A 320 -10.28 23.35 -5.23
CA GLN A 320 -10.91 22.20 -5.89
C GLN A 320 -12.08 22.63 -6.79
N LEU A 321 -12.22 21.92 -7.91
CA LEU A 321 -13.45 21.92 -8.70
C LEU A 321 -14.17 20.61 -8.39
N VAL A 322 -15.40 20.72 -7.93
CA VAL A 322 -16.29 19.58 -7.77
C VAL A 322 -17.31 19.63 -8.89
N LEU A 323 -17.38 18.57 -9.68
CA LEU A 323 -18.42 18.33 -10.67
C LEU A 323 -19.25 17.16 -10.17
N TRP A 324 -20.55 17.21 -10.36
CA TRP A 324 -21.42 16.07 -10.14
C TRP A 324 -22.31 15.86 -11.35
N ASP A 325 -22.30 14.63 -11.86
CA ASP A 325 -23.15 14.20 -12.96
C ASP A 325 -24.42 13.52 -12.40
N PRO A 326 -25.60 14.17 -12.48
CA PRO A 326 -26.85 13.58 -12.00
C PRO A 326 -27.26 12.29 -12.70
N GLU A 327 -26.84 12.11 -13.96
CA GLU A 327 -27.28 10.96 -14.75
C GLU A 327 -26.60 9.67 -14.27
N SER A 328 -25.30 9.75 -13.98
CA SER A 328 -24.51 8.62 -13.46
C SER A 328 -24.42 8.58 -11.93
N ASP A 329 -24.85 9.65 -11.24
CA ASP A 329 -24.65 9.87 -9.80
C ASP A 329 -23.16 9.87 -9.40
N THR A 330 -22.33 10.50 -10.24
CA THR A 330 -20.87 10.44 -10.13
C THR A 330 -20.27 11.79 -9.78
N GLY A 331 -19.49 11.81 -8.70
CA GLY A 331 -18.70 12.97 -8.28
C GLY A 331 -17.31 12.98 -8.92
N ILE A 332 -16.91 14.09 -9.52
CA ILE A 332 -15.58 14.31 -10.08
C ILE A 332 -14.93 15.47 -9.35
N ILE A 333 -13.79 15.23 -8.70
CA ILE A 333 -13.04 16.22 -7.94
C ILE A 333 -11.72 16.49 -8.63
N ILE A 334 -11.46 17.75 -8.99
CA ILE A 334 -10.22 18.18 -9.61
C ILE A 334 -9.50 19.09 -8.61
N ARG A 335 -8.32 18.69 -8.15
CA ARG A 335 -7.54 19.38 -7.11
C ARG A 335 -6.50 20.35 -7.71
N ASN A 336 -5.89 21.14 -6.83
CA ASN A 336 -4.81 22.10 -7.13
C ASN A 336 -5.18 23.25 -8.09
N LEU A 337 -6.46 23.65 -8.16
CA LEU A 337 -6.91 24.73 -9.04
C LEU A 337 -6.21 26.07 -8.78
N ASP A 338 -5.77 26.35 -7.55
CA ASP A 338 -5.20 27.64 -7.16
C ASP A 338 -3.83 27.91 -7.78
N ARG A 339 -3.17 26.84 -8.20
CA ARG A 339 -1.89 26.90 -8.93
C ARG A 339 -2.12 26.94 -10.45
N VAL A 340 -3.34 26.62 -10.88
CA VAL A 340 -3.78 26.56 -12.28
C VAL A 340 -4.42 27.89 -12.65
N GLU A 341 -4.03 28.50 -13.76
CA GLU A 341 -4.93 29.44 -14.42
C GLU A 341 -6.15 28.63 -14.88
N ILE A 342 -7.31 28.75 -14.21
CA ILE A 342 -8.57 28.03 -14.54
C ILE A 342 -8.90 28.10 -16.06
N SER A 343 -8.39 29.10 -16.77
CA SER A 343 -8.46 29.22 -18.24
C SER A 343 -7.69 28.16 -19.04
N LYS A 344 -6.78 27.41 -18.43
CA LYS A 344 -5.98 26.34 -19.04
C LYS A 344 -6.58 24.95 -18.84
N LEU A 345 -7.45 24.78 -17.85
CA LEU A 345 -8.22 23.55 -17.68
C LEU A 345 -9.27 23.49 -18.79
N ARG A 346 -9.13 22.48 -19.65
CA ARG A 346 -10.06 22.23 -20.76
C ARG A 346 -11.00 21.11 -20.36
N LEU A 347 -12.29 21.39 -20.37
CA LEU A 347 -13.32 20.37 -20.24
C LEU A 347 -13.86 20.08 -21.64
N SER A 348 -13.72 18.86 -22.15
CA SER A 348 -14.41 18.47 -23.38
C SER A 348 -15.65 17.66 -23.03
N VAL A 349 -16.83 18.13 -23.43
CA VAL A 349 -18.09 17.40 -23.26
C VAL A 349 -18.66 17.03 -24.61
N GLY A 350 -18.81 15.74 -24.88
CA GLY A 350 -19.33 15.25 -26.17
C GLY A 350 -18.55 15.80 -27.38
N GLY A 351 -17.24 16.02 -27.23
CA GLY A 351 -16.37 16.59 -28.26
C GLY A 351 -16.41 18.12 -28.39
N ARG A 352 -17.14 18.84 -27.52
CA ARG A 352 -17.13 20.31 -27.46
C ARG A 352 -16.32 20.78 -26.26
N GLU A 353 -15.33 21.63 -26.53
CA GLU A 353 -14.53 22.26 -25.49
C GLU A 353 -15.34 23.35 -24.76
N ILE A 354 -15.43 23.21 -23.44
CA ILE A 354 -16.00 24.16 -22.51
C ILE A 354 -14.86 24.70 -21.66
N LYS A 355 -14.75 26.02 -21.59
CA LYS A 355 -13.76 26.66 -20.72
C LYS A 355 -14.28 26.64 -19.29
N VAL A 356 -13.53 26.07 -18.36
CA VAL A 356 -14.02 25.89 -16.98
C VAL A 356 -14.43 27.21 -16.31
N HIS A 357 -13.75 28.32 -16.62
CA HIS A 357 -14.12 29.65 -16.12
C HIS A 357 -15.50 30.15 -16.57
N THR A 358 -16.10 29.60 -17.64
CA THR A 358 -17.47 29.96 -18.05
C THR A 358 -18.52 29.24 -17.21
N LEU A 359 -18.21 28.07 -16.67
CA LEU A 359 -19.11 27.30 -15.79
C LEU A 359 -19.19 27.96 -14.40
N ILE A 360 -18.06 28.36 -13.82
CA ILE A 360 -17.99 29.02 -12.51
C ILE A 360 -18.74 30.38 -12.51
N LYS A 361 -18.77 31.09 -13.66
CA LYS A 361 -19.52 32.35 -13.80
C LYS A 361 -21.05 32.15 -13.82
N GLN A 362 -21.55 30.94 -14.07
CA GLN A 362 -22.99 30.64 -14.00
C GLN A 362 -23.47 30.43 -12.55
N GLU A 363 -22.63 29.91 -11.66
CA GLU A 363 -22.96 29.72 -10.24
C GLU A 363 -23.25 31.02 -9.49
N THR A 364 -22.55 32.12 -9.82
CA THR A 364 -22.76 33.42 -9.15
C THR A 364 -24.15 34.03 -9.40
N ARG A 365 -25.02 33.36 -10.16
CA ARG A 365 -26.36 33.83 -10.53
C ARG A 365 -27.53 33.02 -9.98
N THR A 366 -27.33 31.90 -9.27
CA THR A 366 -28.49 31.04 -8.91
C THR A 366 -28.43 30.42 -7.51
N ASP A 367 -29.18 31.01 -6.58
CA ASP A 367 -29.38 30.68 -5.14
C ASP A 367 -29.90 29.26 -4.81
N LYS A 368 -29.95 28.31 -5.75
CA LYS A 368 -30.70 27.05 -5.57
C LYS A 368 -29.90 25.82 -5.12
N GLN A 369 -28.58 25.87 -5.04
CA GLN A 369 -27.76 24.66 -4.79
C GLN A 369 -27.40 24.39 -3.32
N VAL A 370 -27.69 25.30 -2.39
CA VAL A 370 -27.33 25.16 -0.96
C VAL A 370 -28.01 23.96 -0.27
N ARG A 371 -29.09 23.40 -0.85
CA ARG A 371 -29.85 22.28 -0.22
C ARG A 371 -29.29 20.88 -0.47
N LEU A 372 -28.35 20.67 -1.39
CA LEU A 372 -27.83 19.32 -1.70
C LEU A 372 -26.78 18.83 -0.68
N TRP A 373 -26.16 19.75 0.06
CA TRP A 373 -25.10 19.46 1.03
C TRP A 373 -25.58 18.75 2.32
N GLU A 374 -26.88 18.80 2.63
CA GLU A 374 -27.41 18.13 3.83
C GLU A 374 -27.65 16.63 3.61
N SER A 375 -27.63 16.11 2.38
CA SER A 375 -27.86 14.68 2.08
C SER A 375 -26.60 13.86 1.83
N LEU A 376 -25.43 14.50 1.74
CA LEU A 376 -24.13 13.85 1.45
C LEU A 376 -23.17 13.83 2.66
N ARG A 377 -23.65 14.15 3.86
CA ARG A 377 -22.90 14.01 5.13
C ARG A 377 -23.13 12.67 5.80
#